data_AF-A0A1H8XKB2-F1
#
_entry.id   AF-A0A1H8XKB2-F1
#
_cell.length_a   1.000
_cell.length_b   1.000
_cell.length_c   1.000
_cell.angle_alpha   90.00
_cell.angle_beta   90.00
_cell.angle_gamma   90.00
#
_symmetry.space_group_name_H-M   'P 1'
#
loop_
_entity.id
_entity.type
_entity.pdbx_description
1 polymer ?
#
loop_
_entity_poly.entity_id
_entity_poly.type
_entity_poly.pdbx_seq_one_letter_code
_entity_poly.pdbx_strand_id
1 'polypeptide(L)'
;MGEIYIVNDQANTFTKKIIDELKVKSLDFHELVDEPETDGFIIPKFQKNKIDKILIPVSLGETPNNQIGFKLGLHIRFSNEISDDYLVPIIFISDKSLETLLLSRNEKYPLIAVTEGCLLCPEDLDEIRANLYAIQPLRTENYLNVLNNLIINKPETMGPHSLANEWGVYQLDRVAKLASLSTTAPAYLKSKTLYFKYLRAKNSAIALALARQAATGSAGVGSPAQLAGPNTIDAIRKKILYIDDEGFKGWTSALSVIFKGGTVMSITGDGLSETEFFKRIRDEIGKDWDLILLDLRLLPLKEDIAGIVLPIDRYSGTEILREIKARNEGTQVIIFTASNKAWNMKQLLALKADGYYIKESPEYLIPDDLSLKNYEAFKEQVKVCFDRIYLKSIFTAHQNAIAQTTFTDAGFLTFSEFGLKRSFELIRLEMFEAAYMNYFQIIENYNEIVFDSNAKSIVDLTGTTIHAKTGSTYHMTFHADTVNGNYLEKLDTNASLQYATLTKLSFIMAFKFSKDDTYLRKVGTLVKIRNDIAHTGTSALLDVSNFFDLIPIIHLFRANM
;
A
#
# COMPACT_ATOMS: atom_id res chain seq x y z
N MET A 1 -17.14 49.44 9.79
CA MET A 1 -17.05 48.39 8.75
C MET A 1 -15.75 47.65 8.98
N GLY A 2 -15.73 46.32 8.86
CA GLY A 2 -14.48 45.57 8.90
C GLY A 2 -13.56 45.94 7.73
N GLU A 3 -12.45 45.24 7.62
CA GLU A 3 -11.49 45.35 6.53
C GLU A 3 -12.07 44.82 5.21
N ILE A 4 -12.49 45.74 4.33
CA ILE A 4 -13.09 45.43 3.03
C ILE A 4 -12.02 45.51 1.94
N TYR A 5 -11.92 44.46 1.15
CA TYR A 5 -11.01 44.39 0.00
C TYR A 5 -11.77 44.28 -1.32
N ILE A 6 -11.19 44.76 -2.41
CA ILE A 6 -11.65 44.52 -3.78
C ILE A 6 -10.54 43.91 -4.61
N VAL A 7 -10.87 42.89 -5.42
CA VAL A 7 -9.96 42.38 -6.45
C VAL A 7 -9.84 43.44 -7.54
N ASN A 8 -8.68 44.08 -7.58
CA ASN A 8 -8.42 45.26 -8.40
C ASN A 8 -7.77 44.87 -9.72
N ASP A 9 -8.59 44.82 -10.76
CA ASP A 9 -8.11 44.82 -12.13
C ASP A 9 -7.82 46.26 -12.58
N GLN A 10 -6.53 46.55 -12.79
CA GLN A 10 -6.05 47.89 -13.14
C GLN A 10 -6.62 48.41 -14.48
N ALA A 11 -7.09 47.51 -15.35
CA ALA A 11 -7.77 47.85 -16.59
C ALA A 11 -9.25 48.26 -16.38
N ASN A 12 -9.86 47.89 -15.25
CA ASN A 12 -11.24 48.18 -14.94
C ASN A 12 -11.40 49.56 -14.25
N THR A 13 -11.96 50.53 -14.98
CA THR A 13 -12.19 51.89 -14.48
C THR A 13 -13.24 51.96 -13.37
N PHE A 14 -14.22 51.06 -13.36
CA PHE A 14 -15.25 51.00 -12.33
C PHE A 14 -14.69 50.51 -11.00
N THR A 15 -13.75 49.56 -11.02
CA THR A 15 -13.04 49.10 -9.81
C THR A 15 -12.27 50.23 -9.12
N LYS A 16 -11.61 51.10 -9.91
CA LYS A 16 -10.95 52.31 -9.37
C LYS A 16 -11.95 53.25 -8.70
N LYS A 17 -13.11 53.46 -9.32
CA LYS A 17 -14.20 54.27 -8.76
C LYS A 17 -14.67 53.72 -7.40
N ILE A 18 -14.83 52.40 -7.29
CA ILE A 18 -15.19 51.73 -6.01
C ILE A 18 -14.12 51.98 -4.94
N ILE A 19 -12.84 51.81 -5.27
CA ILE A 19 -11.72 52.04 -4.33
C ILE A 19 -11.75 53.48 -3.81
N ASP A 20 -11.89 54.45 -4.71
CA ASP A 20 -11.82 55.86 -4.37
C ASP A 20 -13.04 56.35 -3.58
N GLU A 21 -14.25 55.92 -3.94
CA GLU A 21 -15.49 56.40 -3.34
C GLU A 21 -15.91 55.61 -2.10
N LEU A 22 -15.70 54.29 -2.08
CA LEU A 22 -16.05 53.44 -0.95
C LEU A 22 -14.88 53.22 0.03
N LYS A 23 -13.69 53.75 -0.27
CA LYS A 23 -12.48 53.68 0.57
C LYS A 23 -12.11 52.25 0.96
N VAL A 24 -12.29 51.31 0.03
CA VAL A 24 -11.93 49.90 0.20
C VAL A 24 -10.47 49.65 -0.17
N LYS A 25 -9.84 48.62 0.43
CA LYS A 25 -8.46 48.22 0.10
C LYS A 25 -8.42 47.41 -1.18
N SER A 26 -7.31 47.44 -1.92
CA SER A 26 -7.15 46.67 -3.16
C SER A 26 -6.34 45.40 -2.98
N LEU A 27 -6.72 44.36 -3.72
CA LEU A 27 -5.90 43.19 -4.03
C LEU A 27 -5.59 43.25 -5.52
N ASP A 28 -4.40 43.72 -5.88
CA ASP A 28 -4.04 43.88 -7.29
C ASP A 28 -4.02 42.54 -8.02
N PHE A 29 -4.87 42.44 -9.03
CA PHE A 29 -5.01 41.28 -9.91
C PHE A 29 -3.97 41.33 -11.03
N HIS A 30 -3.53 40.15 -11.44
CA HIS A 30 -2.76 39.91 -12.67
C HIS A 30 -3.39 38.73 -13.38
N GLU A 31 -3.18 38.63 -14.69
CA GLU A 31 -3.71 37.52 -15.48
C GLU A 31 -3.18 36.18 -14.94
N LEU A 32 -4.09 35.26 -14.62
CA LEU A 32 -3.79 33.95 -14.06
C LEU A 32 -3.88 32.91 -15.18
N VAL A 33 -2.83 32.12 -15.34
CA VAL A 33 -2.66 31.16 -16.44
C VAL A 33 -3.35 29.84 -16.13
N ASP A 34 -3.36 29.40 -14.87
CA ASP A 34 -3.95 28.13 -14.46
C ASP A 34 -4.56 28.12 -13.04
N GLU A 35 -5.09 26.97 -12.62
CA GLU A 35 -5.70 26.81 -11.29
C GLU A 35 -4.70 26.80 -10.13
N PRO A 36 -3.52 26.14 -10.23
CA PRO A 36 -2.45 26.30 -9.25
C PRO A 36 -2.02 27.76 -9.03
N GLU A 37 -1.91 28.57 -10.08
CA GLU A 37 -1.60 29.99 -9.96
C GLU A 37 -2.76 30.76 -9.31
N THR A 38 -4.00 30.41 -9.63
CA THR A 38 -5.20 30.95 -8.97
C THR A 38 -5.18 30.66 -7.46
N ASP A 39 -4.81 29.44 -7.05
CA ASP A 39 -4.60 29.10 -5.64
C ASP A 39 -3.47 29.94 -5.02
N GLY A 40 -2.33 30.03 -5.72
CA GLY A 40 -1.16 30.81 -5.30
C GLY A 40 -1.43 32.32 -5.19
N PHE A 41 -2.41 32.85 -5.91
CA PHE A 41 -2.88 34.23 -5.76
C PHE A 41 -3.74 34.40 -4.50
N ILE A 42 -4.70 33.51 -4.24
CA ILE A 42 -5.67 33.65 -3.15
C ILE A 42 -5.03 33.40 -1.78
N ILE A 43 -4.34 32.28 -1.59
CA ILE A 43 -3.89 31.82 -0.27
C ILE A 43 -3.01 32.86 0.45
N PRO A 44 -1.94 33.42 -0.16
CA PRO A 44 -1.08 34.38 0.53
C PRO A 44 -1.78 35.70 0.84
N LYS A 45 -2.76 36.12 0.04
CA LYS A 45 -3.49 37.37 0.25
C LYS A 45 -4.38 37.27 1.48
N PHE A 46 -5.10 36.16 1.66
CA PHE A 46 -5.90 35.92 2.85
C PHE A 46 -5.03 35.67 4.09
N GLN A 47 -3.90 34.97 3.97
CA GLN A 47 -3.00 34.75 5.12
C GLN A 47 -2.31 36.04 5.60
N LYS A 48 -2.03 36.99 4.69
CA LYS A 48 -1.37 38.26 5.01
C LYS A 48 -2.33 39.34 5.49
N ASN A 49 -3.58 39.30 5.04
CA ASN A 49 -4.55 40.36 5.28
C ASN A 49 -5.73 39.80 6.05
N LYS A 50 -6.18 40.52 7.09
CA LYS A 50 -7.49 40.26 7.67
C LYS A 50 -8.55 40.77 6.71
N ILE A 51 -9.25 39.88 6.02
CA ILE A 51 -10.29 40.23 5.05
C ILE A 51 -11.66 39.94 5.67
N ASP A 52 -12.38 40.98 6.05
CA ASP A 52 -13.72 40.84 6.64
C ASP A 52 -14.83 40.79 5.57
N LYS A 53 -14.61 41.38 4.39
CA LYS A 53 -15.49 41.31 3.20
C LYS A 53 -14.66 41.46 1.93
N ILE A 54 -15.07 40.82 0.83
CA ILE A 54 -14.40 40.96 -0.46
C ILE A 54 -15.37 41.26 -1.60
N LEU A 55 -14.98 42.22 -2.44
CA LEU A 55 -15.63 42.59 -3.70
C LEU A 55 -14.84 41.96 -4.85
N ILE A 56 -15.53 41.28 -5.77
CA ILE A 56 -14.89 40.59 -6.90
C ILE A 56 -15.64 40.93 -8.19
N PRO A 57 -15.05 41.72 -9.10
CA PRO A 57 -15.58 41.87 -10.45
C PRO A 57 -15.71 40.50 -11.14
N VAL A 58 -16.84 40.25 -11.80
CA VAL A 58 -17.08 38.96 -12.47
C VAL A 58 -16.12 38.75 -13.65
N SER A 59 -15.88 39.81 -14.42
CA SER A 59 -14.87 39.83 -15.49
C SER A 59 -13.60 40.50 -14.99
N LEU A 60 -12.46 39.82 -15.13
CA LEU A 60 -11.14 40.28 -14.68
C LEU A 60 -10.12 40.02 -15.78
N GLY A 61 -9.19 40.93 -16.03
CA GLY A 61 -8.16 40.73 -17.04
C GLY A 61 -8.59 41.17 -18.44
N GLU A 62 -7.78 40.82 -19.44
CA GLU A 62 -7.94 41.35 -20.80
C GLU A 62 -9.11 40.74 -21.57
N THR A 63 -9.56 39.54 -21.18
CA THR A 63 -10.64 38.83 -21.89
C THR A 63 -12.01 39.23 -21.33
N PRO A 64 -12.87 39.92 -22.09
CA PRO A 64 -14.21 40.27 -21.62
C PRO A 64 -15.04 39.01 -21.34
N ASN A 65 -15.89 39.04 -20.32
CA ASN A 65 -16.86 37.97 -20.00
C ASN A 65 -16.23 36.60 -19.66
N ASN A 66 -15.01 36.59 -19.12
CA ASN A 66 -14.32 35.36 -18.77
C ASN A 66 -14.80 34.70 -17.47
N GLN A 67 -15.61 35.39 -16.66
CA GLN A 67 -16.14 34.90 -15.38
C GLN A 67 -15.06 34.47 -14.36
N ILE A 68 -13.82 34.95 -14.51
CA ILE A 68 -12.71 34.63 -13.59
C ILE A 68 -13.06 35.00 -12.15
N GLY A 69 -13.85 36.06 -11.94
CA GLY A 69 -14.30 36.46 -10.61
C GLY A 69 -15.04 35.36 -9.87
N PHE A 70 -15.96 34.63 -10.53
CA PHE A 70 -16.65 33.51 -9.89
C PHE A 70 -15.70 32.38 -9.55
N LYS A 71 -14.72 32.10 -10.42
CA LYS A 71 -13.68 31.10 -10.16
C LYS A 71 -12.85 31.47 -8.92
N LEU A 72 -12.43 32.73 -8.78
CA LEU A 72 -11.76 33.22 -7.56
C LEU A 72 -12.63 33.04 -6.31
N GLY A 73 -13.91 33.40 -6.39
CA GLY A 73 -14.86 33.22 -5.31
C GLY A 73 -15.01 31.76 -4.88
N LEU A 74 -15.06 30.83 -5.84
CA LEU A 74 -15.10 29.40 -5.56
C LEU A 74 -13.78 28.89 -4.95
N HIS A 75 -12.63 29.37 -5.44
CA HIS A 75 -11.33 29.05 -4.81
C HIS A 75 -11.30 29.52 -3.35
N ILE A 76 -11.77 30.73 -3.04
CA ILE A 76 -11.90 31.21 -1.65
C ILE A 76 -12.78 30.25 -0.85
N ARG A 77 -14.00 29.95 -1.33
CA ARG A 77 -14.97 29.09 -0.64
C ARG A 77 -14.47 27.67 -0.39
N PHE A 78 -13.57 27.14 -1.22
CA PHE A 78 -13.07 25.77 -1.10
C PHE A 78 -11.66 25.67 -0.47
N SER A 79 -11.07 26.80 -0.06
CA SER A 79 -9.75 26.83 0.59
C SER A 79 -9.89 26.64 2.10
N ASN A 80 -9.53 25.49 2.64
CA ASN A 80 -9.41 25.37 4.10
C ASN A 80 -8.04 25.88 4.62
N GLU A 81 -7.12 26.20 3.72
CA GLU A 81 -5.78 26.73 4.02
C GLU A 81 -5.79 28.20 4.46
N ILE A 82 -6.93 28.88 4.35
CA ILE A 82 -7.15 30.27 4.79
C ILE A 82 -7.93 30.35 6.12
N SER A 83 -7.86 29.31 6.96
CA SER A 83 -8.61 29.21 8.23
C SER A 83 -10.11 29.42 8.02
N ASP A 84 -10.81 30.23 8.83
CA ASP A 84 -12.25 30.46 8.70
C ASP A 84 -12.62 31.51 7.62
N ASP A 85 -11.62 32.10 6.94
CA ASP A 85 -11.86 33.17 5.96
C ASP A 85 -12.56 32.66 4.70
N TYR A 86 -12.64 31.35 4.46
CA TYR A 86 -13.50 30.80 3.40
C TYR A 86 -14.99 31.08 3.64
N LEU A 87 -15.39 31.57 4.82
CA LEU A 87 -16.75 31.99 5.16
C LEU A 87 -17.02 33.49 4.93
N VAL A 88 -16.00 34.26 4.55
CA VAL A 88 -16.09 35.72 4.38
C VAL A 88 -17.21 36.13 3.41
N PRO A 89 -17.97 37.19 3.63
CA PRO A 89 -18.90 37.72 2.62
C PRO A 89 -18.21 38.04 1.28
N ILE A 90 -18.79 37.56 0.17
CA ILE A 90 -18.30 37.83 -1.20
C ILE A 90 -19.38 38.55 -1.99
N ILE A 91 -19.08 39.75 -2.49
CA ILE A 91 -19.95 40.50 -3.41
C ILE A 91 -19.36 40.44 -4.81
N PHE A 92 -20.06 39.81 -5.74
CA PHE A 92 -19.71 39.81 -7.15
C PHE A 92 -20.27 41.04 -7.84
N ILE A 93 -19.46 41.70 -8.67
CA ILE A 93 -19.86 42.92 -9.39
C ILE A 93 -19.94 42.61 -10.88
N SER A 94 -21.08 42.88 -11.51
CA SER A 94 -21.25 42.75 -12.95
C SER A 94 -22.37 43.65 -13.47
N ASP A 95 -22.19 44.16 -14.68
CA ASP A 95 -23.24 44.77 -15.50
C ASP A 95 -24.28 43.77 -16.05
N LYS A 96 -24.11 42.46 -15.83
CA LYS A 96 -24.95 41.39 -16.36
C LYS A 96 -25.82 40.74 -15.29
N SER A 97 -27.01 40.31 -15.72
CA SER A 97 -27.90 39.50 -14.89
C SER A 97 -27.34 38.09 -14.68
N LEU A 98 -27.77 37.44 -13.59
CA LEU A 98 -27.38 36.07 -13.26
C LEU A 98 -27.76 35.09 -14.38
N GLU A 99 -28.95 35.23 -14.96
CA GLU A 99 -29.44 34.38 -16.05
C GLU A 99 -28.51 34.47 -17.27
N THR A 100 -28.09 35.69 -17.61
CA THR A 100 -27.15 35.92 -18.72
C THR A 100 -25.81 35.23 -18.45
N LEU A 101 -25.30 35.33 -17.22
CA LEU A 101 -24.03 34.72 -16.82
C LEU A 101 -24.12 33.18 -16.86
N LEU A 102 -25.21 32.59 -16.36
CA LEU A 102 -25.45 31.14 -16.38
C LEU A 102 -25.59 30.55 -17.79
N LEU A 103 -26.07 31.33 -18.75
CA LEU A 103 -26.22 30.94 -20.16
C LEU A 103 -24.95 31.16 -20.98
N SER A 104 -24.08 32.07 -20.57
CA SER A 104 -22.89 32.45 -21.36
C SER A 104 -21.76 31.41 -21.36
N ARG A 105 -21.77 30.44 -20.44
CA ARG A 105 -20.75 29.38 -20.33
C ARG A 105 -21.35 28.03 -19.90
N ASN A 106 -20.61 26.96 -20.19
CA ASN A 106 -20.97 25.61 -19.77
C ASN A 106 -20.80 25.45 -18.26
N GLU A 107 -19.75 26.03 -17.69
CA GLU A 107 -19.50 26.06 -16.25
C GLU A 107 -20.61 26.82 -15.53
N LYS A 108 -21.10 26.24 -14.43
CA LYS A 108 -22.17 26.83 -13.61
C LYS A 108 -21.64 27.55 -12.38
N TYR A 109 -20.46 28.15 -12.51
CA TYR A 109 -19.84 28.95 -11.46
C TYR A 109 -20.69 30.13 -10.97
N PRO A 110 -21.50 30.82 -11.80
CA PRO A 110 -22.37 31.90 -11.31
C PRO A 110 -23.35 31.49 -10.20
N LEU A 111 -23.63 30.18 -10.02
CA LEU A 111 -24.45 29.68 -8.92
C LEU A 111 -23.91 30.08 -7.54
N ILE A 112 -22.60 30.31 -7.39
CA ILE A 112 -22.05 30.82 -6.13
C ILE A 112 -22.68 32.14 -5.70
N ALA A 113 -23.09 32.99 -6.64
CA ALA A 113 -23.62 34.31 -6.35
C ALA A 113 -25.00 34.29 -5.69
N VAL A 114 -25.67 33.13 -5.65
CA VAL A 114 -26.96 32.95 -4.96
C VAL A 114 -26.87 32.03 -3.74
N THR A 115 -25.64 31.75 -3.29
CA THR A 115 -25.39 30.97 -2.07
C THR A 115 -25.27 31.87 -0.85
N GLU A 116 -25.53 31.34 0.35
CA GLU A 116 -25.39 32.11 1.59
C GLU A 116 -23.96 32.68 1.72
N GLY A 117 -23.86 33.94 2.14
CA GLY A 117 -22.60 34.67 2.23
C GLY A 117 -22.08 35.22 0.90
N CYS A 118 -22.84 35.07 -0.19
CA CYS A 118 -22.52 35.63 -1.50
C CYS A 118 -23.71 36.41 -2.07
N LEU A 119 -23.44 37.39 -2.94
CA LEU A 119 -24.46 38.04 -3.78
C LEU A 119 -23.87 38.55 -5.09
N LEU A 120 -24.71 38.70 -6.12
CA LEU A 120 -24.41 39.42 -7.35
C LEU A 120 -25.00 40.84 -7.25
N CYS A 121 -24.17 41.85 -7.49
CA CYS A 121 -24.55 43.26 -7.45
C CYS A 121 -24.27 43.90 -8.82
N PRO A 122 -25.16 44.78 -9.31
CA PRO A 122 -24.89 45.58 -10.49
C PRO A 122 -23.73 46.57 -10.25
N GLU A 123 -23.21 47.13 -11.34
CA GLU A 123 -22.21 48.22 -11.32
C GLU A 123 -22.83 49.56 -10.87
N ASP A 124 -23.39 49.58 -9.66
CA ASP A 124 -23.98 50.74 -9.01
C ASP A 124 -23.39 50.93 -7.61
N LEU A 125 -22.84 52.11 -7.33
CA LEU A 125 -22.12 52.37 -6.08
C LEU A 125 -23.02 52.43 -4.85
N ASP A 126 -24.26 52.91 -4.99
CA ASP A 126 -25.18 53.00 -3.86
C ASP A 126 -25.71 51.62 -3.50
N GLU A 127 -25.97 50.78 -4.50
CA GLU A 127 -26.34 49.38 -4.30
C GLU A 127 -25.19 48.56 -3.72
N ILE A 128 -23.96 48.71 -4.23
CA ILE A 128 -22.77 48.07 -3.64
C ILE A 128 -22.60 48.51 -2.18
N ARG A 129 -22.74 49.80 -1.89
CA ARG A 129 -22.62 50.34 -0.53
C ARG A 129 -23.68 49.73 0.39
N ALA A 130 -24.95 49.69 -0.04
CA ALA A 130 -26.03 49.10 0.73
C ALA A 130 -25.78 47.61 1.02
N ASN A 131 -25.36 46.85 0.00
CA ASN A 131 -25.04 45.43 0.13
C ASN A 131 -23.82 45.17 1.03
N LEU A 132 -22.81 46.03 1.01
CA LEU A 132 -21.67 45.95 1.95
C LEU A 132 -22.10 46.08 3.41
N TYR A 133 -23.15 46.86 3.71
CA TYR A 133 -23.71 46.92 5.06
C TYR A 133 -24.56 45.68 5.40
N ALA A 134 -25.36 45.21 4.45
CA ALA A 134 -26.34 44.15 4.69
C ALA A 134 -25.74 42.74 4.72
N ILE A 135 -24.76 42.44 3.85
CA ILE A 135 -24.25 41.07 3.66
C ILE A 135 -23.63 40.52 4.94
N GLN A 136 -24.01 39.29 5.27
CA GLN A 136 -23.51 38.53 6.42
C GLN A 136 -22.56 37.42 5.98
N PRO A 137 -21.62 37.00 6.83
CA PRO A 137 -20.77 35.83 6.55
C PRO A 137 -21.58 34.56 6.36
N LEU A 138 -21.02 33.60 5.64
CA LEU A 138 -21.59 32.26 5.54
C LEU A 138 -21.54 31.58 6.90
N ARG A 139 -22.70 31.12 7.41
CA ARG A 139 -22.72 30.34 8.65
C ARG A 139 -22.12 28.95 8.44
N THR A 140 -21.30 28.51 9.40
CA THR A 140 -20.64 27.21 9.36
C THR A 140 -21.64 26.05 9.30
N GLU A 141 -22.83 26.16 9.90
CA GLU A 141 -23.88 25.13 9.77
C GLU A 141 -24.44 24.99 8.35
N ASN A 142 -24.39 26.05 7.53
CA ASN A 142 -24.96 26.07 6.19
C ASN A 142 -23.93 25.83 5.08
N TYR A 143 -22.65 25.72 5.43
CA TYR A 143 -21.58 25.50 4.46
C TYR A 143 -21.82 24.24 3.61
N LEU A 144 -22.25 23.12 4.21
CA LEU A 144 -22.58 21.91 3.45
C LEU A 144 -23.73 22.13 2.46
N ASN A 145 -24.74 22.92 2.82
CA ASN A 145 -25.83 23.27 1.92
C ASN A 145 -25.32 24.10 0.73
N VAL A 146 -24.43 25.07 0.97
CA VAL A 146 -23.75 25.82 -0.09
C VAL A 146 -23.02 24.87 -1.05
N LEU A 147 -22.21 23.95 -0.53
CA LEU A 147 -21.47 22.98 -1.37
C LEU A 147 -22.39 22.05 -2.18
N ASN A 148 -23.55 21.70 -1.66
CA ASN A 148 -24.52 20.85 -2.35
C ASN A 148 -25.27 21.57 -3.48
N ASN A 149 -25.39 22.90 -3.41
CA ASN A 149 -26.07 23.72 -4.42
C ASN A 149 -25.14 24.18 -5.55
N LEU A 150 -23.84 23.89 -5.46
CA LEU A 150 -22.86 24.21 -6.49
C LEU A 150 -22.65 23.04 -7.45
N ILE A 151 -22.49 23.34 -8.74
CA ILE A 151 -22.18 22.37 -9.79
C ILE A 151 -20.73 22.58 -10.21
N ILE A 152 -19.83 21.73 -9.70
CA ILE A 152 -18.41 21.71 -10.05
C ILE A 152 -18.14 20.45 -10.87
N ASN A 153 -17.93 20.63 -12.17
CA ASN A 153 -17.74 19.51 -13.09
C ASN A 153 -16.38 18.84 -12.87
N LYS A 154 -16.38 17.51 -13.00
CA LYS A 154 -15.15 16.73 -13.13
C LYS A 154 -14.42 17.14 -14.43
N PRO A 155 -13.09 17.25 -14.44
CA PRO A 155 -12.36 17.54 -15.68
C PRO A 155 -12.62 16.48 -16.76
N GLU A 156 -13.04 16.90 -17.96
CA GLU A 156 -13.42 16.00 -19.07
C GLU A 156 -12.22 15.27 -19.70
N THR A 157 -11.02 15.82 -19.57
CA THR A 157 -9.81 15.34 -20.26
C THR A 157 -9.14 14.13 -19.62
N MET A 158 -9.65 13.62 -18.50
CA MET A 158 -9.06 12.48 -17.79
C MET A 158 -10.05 11.35 -17.57
N GLY A 159 -9.62 10.14 -17.92
CA GLY A 159 -10.29 8.91 -17.52
C GLY A 159 -10.46 8.84 -15.99
N PRO A 160 -11.53 8.21 -15.47
CA PRO A 160 -11.79 8.11 -14.03
C PRO A 160 -10.62 7.60 -13.18
N HIS A 161 -9.78 6.74 -13.76
CA HIS A 161 -8.68 6.08 -13.05
C HIS A 161 -7.44 6.96 -12.88
N SER A 162 -7.10 7.75 -13.90
CA SER A 162 -6.02 8.74 -13.82
C SER A 162 -6.26 9.76 -12.69
N LEU A 163 -7.52 10.14 -12.48
CA LEU A 163 -7.94 11.02 -11.39
C LEU A 163 -7.89 10.34 -10.01
N ALA A 164 -8.27 9.05 -9.93
CA ALA A 164 -8.16 8.26 -8.71
C ALA A 164 -6.70 8.06 -8.29
N ASN A 165 -5.76 7.90 -9.24
CA ASN A 165 -4.34 7.77 -8.92
C ASN A 165 -3.78 9.03 -8.25
N GLU A 166 -4.11 10.23 -8.74
CA GLU A 166 -3.68 11.49 -8.13
C GLU A 166 -4.38 11.77 -6.79
N TRP A 167 -5.70 11.54 -6.72
CA TRP A 167 -6.47 11.69 -5.49
C TRP A 167 -5.98 10.72 -4.40
N GLY A 168 -5.78 9.46 -4.75
CA GLY A 168 -5.38 8.40 -3.83
C GLY A 168 -4.04 8.68 -3.16
N VAL A 169 -3.03 9.15 -3.91
CA VAL A 169 -1.74 9.50 -3.30
C VAL A 169 -1.82 10.80 -2.50
N TYR A 170 -2.58 11.79 -2.97
CA TYR A 170 -2.78 13.03 -2.21
C TYR A 170 -3.44 12.75 -0.86
N GLN A 171 -4.47 11.91 -0.85
CA GLN A 171 -5.14 11.48 0.36
C GLN A 171 -4.19 10.72 1.29
N LEU A 172 -3.44 9.75 0.76
CA LEU A 172 -2.43 9.00 1.51
C LEU A 172 -1.39 9.93 2.15
N ASP A 173 -0.80 10.84 1.38
CA ASP A 173 0.19 11.82 1.86
C ASP A 173 -0.35 12.65 3.02
N ARG A 174 -1.59 13.13 2.89
CA ARG A 174 -2.28 13.94 3.90
C ARG A 174 -2.58 13.18 5.18
N VAL A 175 -3.23 12.01 5.08
CA VAL A 175 -3.68 11.26 6.27
C VAL A 175 -2.53 10.60 7.01
N ALA A 176 -1.48 10.19 6.29
CA ALA A 176 -0.26 9.67 6.88
C ALA A 176 0.76 10.76 7.24
N LYS A 177 0.44 12.05 7.00
CA LYS A 177 1.29 13.21 7.31
C LYS A 177 2.71 13.11 6.73
N LEU A 178 2.83 12.59 5.52
CA LEU A 178 4.12 12.27 4.91
C LEU A 178 4.87 13.52 4.45
N ALA A 179 4.14 14.55 4.00
CA ALA A 179 4.72 15.76 3.38
C ALA A 179 5.71 15.42 2.25
N SER A 180 5.36 14.41 1.45
CA SER A 180 6.23 13.79 0.44
C SER A 180 6.04 14.34 -0.97
N LEU A 181 4.94 15.04 -1.23
CA LEU A 181 4.62 15.57 -2.55
C LEU A 181 5.35 16.90 -2.79
N SER A 182 6.16 16.96 -3.85
CA SER A 182 6.79 18.20 -4.30
C SER A 182 5.76 19.15 -4.91
N THR A 183 6.09 20.44 -4.98
CA THR A 183 5.24 21.45 -5.63
C THR A 183 5.02 21.20 -7.12
N THR A 184 5.84 20.35 -7.74
CA THR A 184 5.76 19.94 -9.14
C THR A 184 5.08 18.59 -9.36
N ALA A 185 4.78 17.84 -8.29
CA ALA A 185 4.14 16.53 -8.41
C ALA A 185 2.72 16.69 -8.98
N PRO A 186 2.29 15.85 -9.94
CA PRO A 186 0.94 15.93 -10.52
C PRO A 186 -0.18 15.93 -9.48
N ALA A 187 -0.11 15.05 -8.48
CA ALA A 187 -1.11 15.02 -7.40
C ALA A 187 -1.13 16.30 -6.55
N TYR A 188 0.04 16.92 -6.29
CA TYR A 188 0.12 18.19 -5.57
C TYR A 188 -0.53 19.31 -6.39
N LEU A 189 -0.16 19.45 -7.66
CA LEU A 189 -0.75 20.45 -8.55
C LEU A 189 -2.27 20.24 -8.69
N LYS A 190 -2.71 18.98 -8.80
CA LYS A 190 -4.14 18.66 -8.87
C LYS A 190 -4.89 19.03 -7.59
N SER A 191 -4.26 18.89 -6.42
CA SER A 191 -4.86 19.32 -5.15
C SER A 191 -5.20 20.82 -5.09
N LYS A 192 -4.59 21.62 -5.97
CA LYS A 192 -4.87 23.05 -6.11
C LYS A 192 -6.02 23.37 -7.06
N THR A 193 -6.49 22.38 -7.80
CA THR A 193 -7.63 22.55 -8.70
C THR A 193 -8.94 22.69 -7.94
N LEU A 194 -9.85 23.46 -8.53
CA LEU A 194 -11.16 23.75 -7.99
C LEU A 194 -11.95 22.47 -7.69
N TYR A 195 -11.86 21.46 -8.55
CA TYR A 195 -12.54 20.19 -8.36
C TYR A 195 -12.01 19.44 -7.12
N PHE A 196 -10.69 19.34 -6.92
CA PHE A 196 -10.14 18.68 -5.73
C PHE A 196 -10.43 19.46 -4.45
N LYS A 197 -10.34 20.79 -4.50
CA LYS A 197 -10.68 21.64 -3.37
C LYS A 197 -12.16 21.51 -3.00
N TYR A 198 -13.06 21.47 -3.99
CA TYR A 198 -14.48 21.20 -3.79
C TYR A 198 -14.72 19.86 -3.08
N LEU A 199 -14.10 18.77 -3.54
CA LEU A 199 -14.24 17.46 -2.92
C LEU A 199 -13.73 17.44 -1.48
N ARG A 200 -12.58 18.06 -1.21
CA ARG A 200 -12.03 18.20 0.15
C ARG A 200 -12.95 18.98 1.08
N ALA A 201 -13.45 20.12 0.60
CA ALA A 201 -14.41 20.95 1.32
C ALA A 201 -15.68 20.14 1.66
N LYS A 202 -16.21 19.42 0.67
CA LYS A 202 -17.41 18.59 0.83
C LYS A 202 -17.20 17.46 1.82
N ASN A 203 -16.08 16.75 1.72
CA ASN A 203 -15.74 15.66 2.65
C ASN A 203 -15.63 16.17 4.10
N SER A 204 -14.93 17.30 4.28
CA SER A 204 -14.76 17.94 5.60
C SER A 204 -16.09 18.40 6.19
N ALA A 205 -16.95 19.01 5.36
CA ALA A 205 -18.26 19.50 5.78
C ALA A 205 -19.23 18.36 6.16
N ILE A 206 -19.18 17.22 5.45
CA ILE A 206 -19.94 16.00 5.79
C ILE A 206 -19.46 15.44 7.13
N ALA A 207 -18.15 15.30 7.33
CA ALA A 207 -17.58 14.79 8.58
C ALA A 207 -18.00 15.67 9.77
N LEU A 208 -17.95 16.99 9.62
CA LEU A 208 -18.39 17.94 10.66
C LEU A 208 -19.90 17.81 10.95
N ALA A 209 -20.73 17.66 9.91
CA ALA A 209 -22.17 17.47 10.08
C ALA A 209 -22.50 16.17 10.83
N LEU A 210 -21.84 15.07 10.49
CA LEU A 210 -21.98 13.78 11.19
C LEU A 210 -21.52 13.87 12.65
N ALA A 211 -20.39 14.53 12.91
CA ALA A 211 -19.89 14.73 14.27
C ALA A 211 -20.87 15.54 15.14
N ARG A 212 -21.50 16.58 14.58
CA ARG A 212 -22.54 17.37 15.27
C ARG A 212 -23.78 16.53 15.60
N GLN A 213 -24.22 15.68 14.67
CA GLN A 213 -25.35 14.76 14.92
C GLN A 213 -25.02 13.75 16.02
N ALA A 214 -23.80 13.19 16.01
CA ALA A 214 -23.34 12.28 17.07
C ALA A 214 -23.22 12.98 18.44
N ALA A 215 -22.81 14.25 18.49
CA ALA A 215 -22.74 15.01 19.73
C ALA A 215 -24.12 15.27 20.38
N THR A 216 -25.20 15.27 19.61
CA THR A 216 -26.58 15.40 20.13
C THR A 216 -27.18 14.09 20.66
N GLY A 217 -26.52 12.94 20.43
CA GLY A 217 -26.88 11.63 20.97
C GLY A 217 -25.68 10.99 21.66
N SER A 218 -25.55 11.22 22.97
CA SER A 218 -24.53 10.65 23.89
C SER A 218 -23.66 9.50 23.34
N ALA A 219 -22.45 9.81 22.88
CA ALA A 219 -21.22 9.04 23.09
C ALA A 219 -20.02 9.86 22.59
N GLY A 220 -19.06 10.11 23.47
CA GLY A 220 -17.82 10.81 23.12
C GLY A 220 -17.02 10.03 22.09
N VAL A 221 -17.03 10.49 20.84
CA VAL A 221 -16.08 10.06 19.82
C VAL A 221 -14.76 10.74 20.16
N GLY A 222 -13.82 9.98 20.70
CA GLY A 222 -12.47 10.45 20.96
C GLY A 222 -11.88 11.03 19.68
N SER A 223 -11.39 12.26 19.74
CA SER A 223 -10.65 12.86 18.64
C SER A 223 -9.48 11.95 18.27
N PRO A 224 -9.25 11.67 16.97
CA PRO A 224 -8.08 10.90 16.56
C PRO A 224 -6.82 11.54 17.15
N ALA A 225 -5.99 10.74 17.81
CA ALA A 225 -4.71 11.20 18.35
C ALA A 225 -3.95 11.94 17.24
N GLN A 226 -3.57 13.19 17.48
CA GLN A 226 -2.80 13.95 16.52
C GLN A 226 -1.41 13.32 16.40
N LEU A 227 -1.15 12.64 15.28
CA LEU A 227 0.18 12.12 14.96
C LEU A 227 1.20 13.26 14.97
N ALA A 228 2.28 13.13 15.74
CA ALA A 228 3.31 14.17 15.92
C ALA A 228 4.34 14.25 14.77
N GLY A 229 4.19 13.42 13.73
CA GLY A 229 5.11 13.34 12.60
C GLY A 229 4.60 12.42 11.50
N PRO A 230 5.41 12.15 10.46
CA PRO A 230 5.04 11.24 9.39
C PRO A 230 4.81 9.85 9.97
N ASN A 231 3.67 9.27 9.61
CA ASN A 231 3.31 7.92 9.97
C ASN A 231 4.02 6.98 8.99
N THR A 232 5.15 6.42 9.42
CA THR A 232 6.02 5.60 8.56
C THR A 232 6.02 4.13 8.98
N ILE A 233 6.54 3.29 8.09
CA ILE A 233 6.86 1.88 8.33
C ILE A 233 8.38 1.77 8.55
N ASP A 234 8.81 1.08 9.61
CA ASP A 234 10.21 0.71 9.78
C ASP A 234 10.59 -0.35 8.74
N ALA A 235 11.40 0.06 7.78
CA ALA A 235 11.83 -0.75 6.65
C ALA A 235 13.36 -0.84 6.59
N ILE A 236 14.06 -0.72 7.72
CA ILE A 236 15.52 -0.74 7.78
C ILE A 236 16.08 -1.91 6.95
N ARG A 237 16.89 -1.55 5.94
CA ARG A 237 17.58 -2.47 5.00
C ARG A 237 16.65 -3.35 4.15
N LYS A 238 15.35 -3.05 4.10
CA LYS A 238 14.41 -3.74 3.22
C LYS A 238 14.51 -3.20 1.80
N LYS A 239 14.39 -4.09 0.81
CA LYS A 239 14.33 -3.77 -0.61
C LYS A 239 12.89 -3.89 -1.11
N ILE A 240 12.29 -2.77 -1.49
CA ILE A 240 10.92 -2.70 -1.97
C ILE A 240 10.93 -2.37 -3.46
N LEU A 241 10.24 -3.19 -4.24
CA LEU A 241 9.96 -2.92 -5.65
C LEU A 241 8.55 -2.37 -5.78
N TYR A 242 8.37 -1.21 -6.41
CA TYR A 242 7.07 -0.64 -6.74
C TYR A 242 6.87 -0.66 -8.25
N ILE A 243 5.77 -1.24 -8.72
CA ILE A 243 5.41 -1.36 -10.13
C ILE A 243 4.04 -0.72 -10.33
N ASP A 244 3.97 0.32 -11.16
CA ASP A 244 2.74 1.08 -11.42
C ASP A 244 2.87 1.79 -12.76
N ASP A 245 1.80 1.97 -13.52
CA ASP A 245 1.88 2.66 -14.81
C ASP A 245 2.01 4.19 -14.68
N GLU A 246 1.48 4.77 -13.58
CA GLU A 246 1.48 6.22 -13.32
C GLU A 246 2.17 6.57 -11.97
N GLY A 247 3.24 5.84 -11.64
CA GLY A 247 3.96 5.96 -10.36
C GLY A 247 4.61 7.33 -10.11
N PHE A 248 4.85 8.15 -11.13
CA PHE A 248 5.42 9.51 -10.99
C PHE A 248 4.40 10.59 -10.61
N LYS A 249 3.11 10.25 -10.47
CA LYS A 249 2.09 11.19 -9.97
C LYS A 249 2.26 11.59 -8.50
N GLY A 250 3.18 10.96 -7.79
CA GLY A 250 3.50 11.22 -6.39
C GLY A 250 3.69 9.94 -5.56
N TRP A 251 3.30 8.78 -6.10
CA TRP A 251 3.37 7.51 -5.37
C TRP A 251 4.81 7.13 -5.03
N THR A 252 5.74 7.30 -5.97
CA THR A 252 7.16 7.01 -5.74
C THR A 252 7.73 7.81 -4.56
N SER A 253 7.40 9.11 -4.43
CA SER A 253 7.88 9.93 -3.33
C SER A 253 7.19 9.58 -2.01
N ALA A 254 5.87 9.36 -2.03
CA ALA A 254 5.10 8.93 -0.87
C ALA A 254 5.62 7.61 -0.30
N LEU A 255 5.80 6.59 -1.14
CA LEU A 255 6.30 5.29 -0.71
C LEU A 255 7.74 5.38 -0.18
N SER A 256 8.58 6.22 -0.77
CA SER A 256 9.95 6.45 -0.29
C SER A 256 9.98 7.05 1.14
N VAL A 257 9.01 7.89 1.51
CA VAL A 257 8.86 8.40 2.88
C VAL A 257 8.21 7.35 3.80
N ILE A 258 7.21 6.61 3.30
CA ILE A 258 6.55 5.54 4.06
C ILE A 258 7.56 4.47 4.51
N PHE A 259 8.41 3.97 3.62
CA PHE A 259 9.37 2.90 3.93
C PHE A 259 10.67 3.45 4.52
N LYS A 260 10.59 3.95 5.75
CA LYS A 260 11.71 4.58 6.44
C LYS A 260 12.87 3.60 6.64
N GLY A 261 14.05 3.96 6.14
CA GLY A 261 15.28 3.15 6.25
C GLY A 261 15.38 2.01 5.23
N GLY A 262 14.39 1.87 4.35
CA GLY A 262 14.41 0.93 3.23
C GLY A 262 14.84 1.57 1.93
N THR A 263 15.04 0.73 0.91
CA THR A 263 15.28 1.15 -0.47
C THR A 263 14.04 0.86 -1.30
N VAL A 264 13.41 1.89 -1.85
CA VAL A 264 12.30 1.77 -2.79
C VAL A 264 12.83 1.97 -4.20
N MET A 265 12.64 0.98 -5.06
CA MET A 265 12.87 1.09 -6.50
C MET A 265 11.51 1.11 -7.20
N SER A 266 11.26 2.12 -8.02
CA SER A 266 10.04 2.22 -8.82
C SER A 266 10.31 1.85 -10.28
N ILE A 267 9.45 1.02 -10.86
CA ILE A 267 9.31 0.83 -12.30
C ILE A 267 7.98 1.47 -12.68
N THR A 268 8.05 2.57 -13.43
CA THR A 268 6.85 3.25 -13.90
C THR A 268 6.68 3.17 -15.41
N GLY A 269 5.42 3.16 -15.86
CA GLY A 269 5.03 3.25 -17.28
C GLY A 269 5.14 4.66 -17.85
N ASP A 270 5.28 5.68 -17.00
CA ASP A 270 5.37 7.10 -17.40
C ASP A 270 6.41 7.33 -18.51
N GLY A 271 5.94 7.69 -19.70
CA GLY A 271 6.79 8.00 -20.86
C GLY A 271 7.44 6.80 -21.54
N LEU A 272 7.08 5.56 -21.17
CA LEU A 272 7.59 4.33 -21.80
C LEU A 272 6.57 3.71 -22.75
N SER A 273 7.07 2.99 -23.76
CA SER A 273 6.21 2.08 -24.52
C SER A 273 5.82 0.88 -23.67
N GLU A 274 4.64 0.28 -23.94
CA GLU A 274 4.18 -0.94 -23.27
C GLU A 274 5.25 -2.05 -23.30
N THR A 275 5.86 -2.30 -24.47
CA THR A 275 6.91 -3.32 -24.62
C THR A 275 8.11 -3.04 -23.73
N GLU A 276 8.56 -1.80 -23.65
CA GLU A 276 9.69 -1.42 -22.80
C GLU A 276 9.34 -1.51 -21.31
N PHE A 277 8.15 -1.05 -20.92
CA PHE A 277 7.68 -1.10 -19.55
C PHE A 277 7.62 -2.55 -19.04
N PHE A 278 6.99 -3.44 -19.78
CA PHE A 278 6.90 -4.86 -19.41
C PHE A 278 8.25 -5.58 -19.46
N LYS A 279 9.15 -5.18 -20.37
CA LYS A 279 10.52 -5.68 -20.35
C LYS A 279 11.22 -5.31 -19.04
N ARG A 280 11.16 -4.04 -18.62
CA ARG A 280 11.75 -3.58 -17.36
C ARG A 280 11.16 -4.31 -16.15
N ILE A 281 9.85 -4.52 -16.12
CA ILE A 281 9.21 -5.33 -15.08
C ILE A 281 9.82 -6.74 -15.05
N ARG A 282 9.87 -7.42 -16.21
CA ARG A 282 10.36 -8.80 -16.31
C ARG A 282 11.86 -8.96 -15.99
N ASP A 283 12.65 -7.91 -16.21
CA ASP A 283 14.07 -7.83 -15.87
C ASP A 283 14.29 -7.68 -14.35
N GLU A 284 13.31 -7.13 -13.61
CA GLU A 284 13.40 -6.95 -12.15
C GLU A 284 12.70 -8.04 -11.33
N ILE A 285 11.61 -8.64 -11.85
CA ILE A 285 10.92 -9.72 -11.11
C ILE A 285 11.82 -10.95 -10.97
N GLY A 286 11.83 -11.56 -9.78
CA GLY A 286 12.71 -12.70 -9.45
C GLY A 286 14.09 -12.31 -8.93
N LYS A 287 14.44 -11.02 -8.91
CA LYS A 287 15.55 -10.53 -8.10
C LYS A 287 15.21 -10.54 -6.62
N ASP A 288 16.22 -10.26 -5.79
CA ASP A 288 16.13 -10.26 -4.34
C ASP A 288 15.37 -9.05 -3.80
N TRP A 289 14.04 -9.10 -3.87
CA TRP A 289 13.11 -8.14 -3.28
C TRP A 289 12.50 -8.71 -2.00
N ASP A 290 12.34 -7.85 -0.99
CA ASP A 290 11.67 -8.19 0.27
C ASP A 290 10.16 -8.00 0.18
N LEU A 291 9.73 -7.03 -0.62
CA LEU A 291 8.33 -6.73 -0.89
C LEU A 291 8.17 -6.17 -2.30
N ILE A 292 7.15 -6.63 -3.02
CA ILE A 292 6.72 -6.05 -4.28
C ILE A 292 5.35 -5.40 -4.06
N LEU A 293 5.26 -4.11 -4.37
CA LEU A 293 4.01 -3.36 -4.48
C LEU A 293 3.63 -3.30 -5.96
N LEU A 294 2.49 -3.87 -6.31
CA LEU A 294 2.12 -4.08 -7.71
C LEU A 294 0.76 -3.47 -7.99
N ASP A 295 0.70 -2.46 -8.84
CA ASP A 295 -0.56 -1.97 -9.35
C ASP A 295 -1.28 -3.03 -10.18
N LEU A 296 -2.59 -3.13 -9.98
CA LEU A 296 -3.42 -4.11 -10.66
C LEU A 296 -3.56 -3.80 -12.16
N ARG A 297 -3.56 -2.53 -12.57
CA ARG A 297 -3.91 -2.06 -13.92
C ARG A 297 -2.75 -1.33 -14.57
N LEU A 298 -1.82 -2.11 -15.11
CA LEU A 298 -0.63 -1.59 -15.78
C LEU A 298 -0.89 -1.13 -17.23
N LEU A 299 -2.09 -1.39 -17.78
CA LEU A 299 -2.47 -1.09 -19.16
C LEU A 299 -3.83 -0.39 -19.24
N PRO A 300 -3.99 0.82 -18.67
CA PRO A 300 -5.30 1.48 -18.54
C PRO A 300 -6.01 1.66 -19.88
N LEU A 301 -5.31 1.93 -20.99
CA LEU A 301 -5.91 2.06 -22.32
C LEU A 301 -6.63 0.79 -22.82
N LYS A 302 -6.24 -0.38 -22.31
CA LYS A 302 -6.84 -1.69 -22.64
C LYS A 302 -7.78 -2.19 -21.54
N GLU A 303 -7.64 -1.65 -20.33
CA GLU A 303 -8.26 -2.20 -19.12
C GLU A 303 -9.40 -1.33 -18.58
N ASP A 304 -9.39 -0.03 -18.90
CA ASP A 304 -10.38 0.95 -18.49
C ASP A 304 -11.38 1.21 -19.63
N ILE A 305 -12.01 0.12 -20.10
CA ILE A 305 -13.03 0.20 -21.15
C ILE A 305 -14.35 0.64 -20.51
N ALA A 306 -14.87 1.79 -20.95
CA ALA A 306 -16.10 2.37 -20.41
C ALA A 306 -17.26 1.36 -20.41
N GLY A 307 -17.90 1.20 -19.25
CA GLY A 307 -19.03 0.29 -19.07
C GLY A 307 -18.68 -1.19 -18.93
N ILE A 308 -17.39 -1.56 -18.99
CA ILE A 308 -16.94 -2.95 -18.86
C ILE A 308 -16.14 -3.14 -17.58
N VAL A 309 -16.54 -4.12 -16.76
CA VAL A 309 -15.75 -4.59 -15.62
C VAL A 309 -15.00 -5.83 -16.07
N LEU A 310 -13.67 -5.73 -16.18
CA LEU A 310 -12.85 -6.90 -16.49
C LEU A 310 -12.85 -7.89 -15.32
N PRO A 311 -12.95 -9.21 -15.62
CA PRO A 311 -12.57 -10.26 -14.70
C PRO A 311 -11.14 -10.08 -14.18
N ILE A 312 -10.89 -10.45 -12.91
CA ILE A 312 -9.61 -10.14 -12.25
C ILE A 312 -8.40 -10.75 -12.98
N ASP A 313 -8.60 -11.91 -13.59
CA ASP A 313 -7.61 -12.73 -14.29
C ASP A 313 -7.14 -12.11 -15.61
N ARG A 314 -7.86 -11.09 -16.10
CA ARG A 314 -7.56 -10.36 -17.33
C ARG A 314 -6.80 -9.06 -17.11
N TYR A 315 -6.58 -8.65 -15.86
CA TYR A 315 -5.72 -7.51 -15.56
C TYR A 315 -4.25 -7.88 -15.70
N SER A 316 -3.47 -6.97 -16.27
CA SER A 316 -2.02 -7.05 -16.45
C SER A 316 -1.27 -7.21 -15.14
N GLY A 317 -1.67 -6.53 -14.06
CA GLY A 317 -1.10 -6.76 -12.73
C GLY A 317 -1.33 -8.20 -12.24
N THR A 318 -2.43 -8.84 -12.62
CA THR A 318 -2.66 -10.26 -12.33
C THR A 318 -1.74 -11.18 -13.13
N GLU A 319 -1.44 -10.86 -14.38
CA GLU A 319 -0.43 -11.58 -15.18
C GLU A 319 0.95 -11.50 -14.51
N ILE A 320 1.39 -10.29 -14.13
CA ILE A 320 2.66 -10.08 -13.45
C ILE A 320 2.71 -10.79 -12.08
N LEU A 321 1.61 -10.78 -11.31
CA LEU A 321 1.51 -11.53 -10.06
C LEU A 321 1.76 -13.03 -10.29
N ARG A 322 1.15 -13.61 -11.32
CA ARG A 322 1.37 -15.03 -11.67
C ARG A 322 2.81 -15.30 -12.08
N GLU A 323 3.42 -14.42 -12.87
CA GLU A 323 4.83 -14.54 -13.24
C GLU A 323 5.75 -14.51 -12.00
N ILE A 324 5.52 -13.58 -11.06
CA ILE A 324 6.27 -13.49 -9.81
C ILE A 324 6.14 -14.78 -9.00
N LYS A 325 4.91 -15.26 -8.78
CA LYS A 325 4.65 -16.44 -7.94
C LYS A 325 5.09 -17.74 -8.61
N ALA A 326 5.13 -17.80 -9.94
CA ALA A 326 5.69 -18.93 -10.68
C ALA A 326 7.21 -19.03 -10.53
N ARG A 327 7.92 -17.89 -10.45
CA ARG A 327 9.39 -17.87 -10.21
C ARG A 327 9.72 -18.22 -8.77
N ASN A 328 9.04 -17.59 -7.81
CA ASN A 328 9.17 -17.90 -6.40
C ASN A 328 7.88 -17.55 -5.65
N GLU A 329 7.17 -18.59 -5.23
CA GLU A 329 5.87 -18.44 -4.55
C GLU A 329 5.97 -17.73 -3.19
N GLY A 330 7.14 -17.82 -2.54
CA GLY A 330 7.44 -17.16 -1.27
C GLY A 330 7.79 -15.67 -1.40
N THR A 331 7.80 -15.11 -2.61
CA THR A 331 7.97 -13.66 -2.83
C THR A 331 6.76 -12.92 -2.29
N GLN A 332 6.97 -11.89 -1.48
CA GLN A 332 5.88 -11.12 -0.87
C GLN A 332 5.36 -10.05 -1.83
N VAL A 333 4.05 -10.03 -2.09
CA VAL A 333 3.40 -9.13 -3.06
C VAL A 333 2.12 -8.52 -2.48
N ILE A 334 2.05 -7.19 -2.41
CA ILE A 334 0.84 -6.44 -2.07
C ILE A 334 0.31 -5.74 -3.34
N ILE A 335 -0.97 -5.96 -3.64
CA ILE A 335 -1.62 -5.39 -4.83
C ILE A 335 -2.19 -4.01 -4.53
N PHE A 336 -1.85 -3.02 -5.34
CA PHE A 336 -2.43 -1.69 -5.30
C PHE A 336 -3.61 -1.64 -6.29
N THR A 337 -4.76 -1.15 -5.86
CA THR A 337 -5.98 -1.17 -6.69
C THR A 337 -6.95 -0.07 -6.31
N ALA A 338 -7.66 0.50 -7.29
CA ALA A 338 -8.81 1.38 -7.02
C ALA A 338 -10.12 0.59 -6.81
N SER A 339 -10.11 -0.74 -6.92
CA SER A 339 -11.32 -1.55 -6.77
C SER A 339 -11.68 -1.77 -5.30
N ASN A 340 -12.90 -1.40 -4.91
CA ASN A 340 -13.46 -1.67 -3.57
C ASN A 340 -14.31 -2.96 -3.51
N LYS A 341 -14.25 -3.80 -4.54
CA LYS A 341 -15.11 -4.99 -4.67
C LYS A 341 -14.51 -6.18 -3.90
N ALA A 342 -15.20 -6.64 -2.85
CA ALA A 342 -14.72 -7.72 -1.99
C ALA A 342 -14.36 -9.03 -2.74
N TRP A 343 -15.09 -9.38 -3.81
CA TRP A 343 -14.80 -10.57 -4.61
C TRP A 343 -13.49 -10.46 -5.40
N ASN A 344 -13.08 -9.25 -5.80
CA ASN A 344 -11.79 -9.04 -6.47
C ASN A 344 -10.66 -9.32 -5.47
N MET A 345 -10.80 -8.85 -4.22
CA MET A 345 -9.81 -9.08 -3.17
C MET A 345 -9.68 -10.57 -2.85
N LYS A 346 -10.81 -11.29 -2.72
CA LYS A 346 -10.82 -12.74 -2.53
C LYS A 346 -10.07 -13.48 -3.65
N GLN A 347 -10.26 -13.07 -4.91
CA GLN A 347 -9.60 -13.72 -6.04
C GLN A 347 -8.10 -13.39 -6.11
N LEU A 348 -7.68 -12.16 -5.78
CA LEU A 348 -6.26 -11.81 -5.69
C LEU A 348 -5.53 -12.64 -4.61
N LEU A 349 -6.16 -12.84 -3.45
CA LEU A 349 -5.65 -13.73 -2.41
C LEU A 349 -5.60 -15.19 -2.87
N ALA A 350 -6.60 -15.67 -3.63
CA ALA A 350 -6.57 -17.01 -4.23
C ALA A 350 -5.44 -17.17 -5.26
N LEU A 351 -5.00 -16.07 -5.88
CA LEU A 351 -3.83 -15.98 -6.75
C LEU A 351 -2.52 -15.76 -5.97
N LYS A 352 -2.55 -15.99 -4.66
CA LYS A 352 -1.39 -15.97 -3.76
C LYS A 352 -0.79 -14.58 -3.53
N ALA A 353 -1.53 -13.49 -3.77
CA ALA A 353 -1.15 -12.17 -3.26
C ALA A 353 -1.15 -12.19 -1.72
N ASP A 354 -0.21 -11.47 -1.10
CA ASP A 354 -0.02 -11.44 0.35
C ASP A 354 -0.81 -10.30 1.02
N GLY A 355 -1.34 -9.38 0.20
CA GLY A 355 -2.19 -8.29 0.66
C GLY A 355 -2.69 -7.41 -0.48
N TYR A 356 -3.45 -6.38 -0.10
CA TYR A 356 -3.89 -5.33 -1.00
C TYR A 356 -3.97 -3.97 -0.31
N TYR A 357 -3.85 -2.91 -1.10
CA TYR A 357 -4.11 -1.53 -0.71
C TYR A 357 -5.11 -0.89 -1.68
N ILE A 358 -6.20 -0.33 -1.12
CA ILE A 358 -7.23 0.34 -1.92
C ILE A 358 -6.83 1.81 -2.08
N LYS A 359 -6.48 2.20 -3.31
CA LYS A 359 -6.28 3.59 -3.72
C LYS A 359 -7.64 4.31 -3.63
N GLU A 360 -7.69 5.42 -2.89
CA GLU A 360 -8.91 6.21 -2.79
C GLU A 360 -9.26 6.85 -4.14
N SER A 361 -10.56 6.94 -4.42
CA SER A 361 -11.09 7.59 -5.62
C SER A 361 -11.93 8.80 -5.21
N PRO A 362 -11.88 9.90 -5.98
CA PRO A 362 -12.72 11.07 -5.75
C PRO A 362 -14.23 10.78 -5.91
N GLU A 363 -14.59 9.63 -6.48
CA GLU A 363 -15.98 9.18 -6.60
C GLU A 363 -16.63 8.85 -5.26
N TYR A 364 -15.82 8.51 -4.25
CA TYR A 364 -16.28 8.19 -2.91
C TYR A 364 -15.68 9.20 -1.93
N LEU A 365 -16.55 9.97 -1.27
CA LEU A 365 -16.12 10.84 -0.17
C LEU A 365 -15.89 9.96 1.06
N ILE A 366 -14.63 9.64 1.32
CA ILE A 366 -14.19 8.82 2.44
C ILE A 366 -13.69 9.73 3.56
N PRO A 367 -14.30 9.72 4.75
CA PRO A 367 -13.81 10.48 5.89
C PRO A 367 -12.38 10.12 6.27
N ASP A 368 -11.62 11.11 6.77
CA ASP A 368 -10.20 10.98 7.09
C ASP A 368 -9.88 9.85 8.08
N ASP A 369 -10.81 9.50 8.99
CA ASP A 369 -10.60 8.40 9.93
C ASP A 369 -10.64 7.04 9.24
N LEU A 370 -11.49 6.87 8.22
CA LEU A 370 -11.54 5.67 7.39
C LEU A 370 -10.33 5.60 6.46
N SER A 371 -9.91 6.73 5.89
CA SER A 371 -8.67 6.84 5.13
C SER A 371 -7.45 6.42 5.94
N LEU A 372 -7.36 6.88 7.20
CA LEU A 372 -6.30 6.49 8.11
C LEU A 372 -6.36 5.00 8.46
N LYS A 373 -7.55 4.44 8.70
CA LYS A 373 -7.72 2.98 8.94
C LYS A 373 -7.28 2.15 7.73
N ASN A 374 -7.58 2.60 6.50
CA ASN A 374 -7.11 1.96 5.27
C ASN A 374 -5.56 1.94 5.21
N TYR A 375 -4.93 3.06 5.58
CA TYR A 375 -3.47 3.14 5.65
C TYR A 375 -2.86 2.27 6.76
N GLU A 376 -3.44 2.25 7.96
CA GLU A 376 -2.97 1.37 9.05
C GLU A 376 -3.11 -0.11 8.67
N ALA A 377 -4.19 -0.50 8.00
CA ALA A 377 -4.36 -1.85 7.48
C ALA A 377 -3.28 -2.21 6.44
N PHE A 378 -2.83 -1.25 5.62
CA PHE A 378 -1.69 -1.45 4.72
C PHE A 378 -0.38 -1.66 5.49
N LYS A 379 -0.13 -0.87 6.54
CA LYS A 379 1.08 -1.02 7.38
C LYS A 379 1.15 -2.40 8.04
N GLU A 380 0.05 -2.88 8.59
CA GLU A 380 0.00 -4.21 9.20
C GLU A 380 0.25 -5.32 8.15
N GLN A 381 -0.32 -5.20 6.95
CA GLN A 381 -0.04 -6.14 5.86
C GLN A 381 1.44 -6.14 5.44
N VAL A 382 2.06 -4.96 5.37
CA VAL A 382 3.50 -4.84 5.09
C VAL A 382 4.34 -5.51 6.17
N LYS A 383 4.00 -5.32 7.45
CA LYS A 383 4.70 -5.95 8.57
C LYS A 383 4.63 -7.48 8.47
N VAL A 384 3.43 -8.02 8.21
CA VAL A 384 3.25 -9.46 7.97
C VAL A 384 4.09 -9.95 6.80
N CYS A 385 4.16 -9.19 5.71
CA CYS A 385 5.04 -9.53 4.58
C CYS A 385 6.51 -9.57 5.00
N PHE A 386 6.99 -8.58 5.76
CA PHE A 386 8.38 -8.53 6.24
C PHE A 386 8.72 -9.70 7.16
N ASP A 387 7.80 -10.11 8.02
CA ASP A 387 7.97 -11.27 8.89
C ASP A 387 8.01 -12.59 8.10
N ARG A 388 7.46 -12.60 6.88
CA ARG A 388 7.35 -13.77 5.99
C ARG A 388 8.39 -13.84 4.86
N ILE A 389 9.37 -12.93 4.83
CA ILE A 389 10.43 -12.92 3.81
C ILE A 389 11.17 -14.27 3.73
N TYR A 390 11.26 -15.00 4.84
CA TYR A 390 11.91 -16.33 4.89
C TYR A 390 11.27 -17.35 3.93
N LEU A 391 9.99 -17.18 3.55
CA LEU A 391 9.30 -18.06 2.60
C LEU A 391 10.01 -18.11 1.25
N LYS A 392 10.56 -16.99 0.79
CA LYS A 392 11.35 -16.92 -0.45
C LYS A 392 12.54 -17.88 -0.41
N SER A 393 13.27 -17.89 0.71
CA SER A 393 14.44 -18.74 0.91
C SER A 393 14.06 -20.21 1.10
N ILE A 394 12.96 -20.50 1.83
CA ILE A 394 12.44 -21.87 1.96
C ILE A 394 12.03 -22.42 0.60
N PHE A 395 11.30 -21.64 -0.21
CA PHE A 395 10.89 -22.05 -1.55
C PHE A 395 12.11 -22.40 -2.42
N THR A 396 13.12 -21.53 -2.45
CA THR A 396 14.36 -21.81 -3.20
C THR A 396 15.06 -23.06 -2.70
N ALA A 397 15.16 -23.26 -1.38
CA ALA A 397 15.77 -24.44 -0.81
C ALA A 397 14.99 -25.72 -1.16
N HIS A 398 13.66 -25.67 -1.19
CA HIS A 398 12.81 -26.76 -1.69
C HIS A 398 13.05 -27.06 -3.15
N GLN A 399 13.08 -26.04 -4.02
CA GLN A 399 13.33 -26.27 -5.45
C GLN A 399 14.71 -26.88 -5.68
N ASN A 400 15.73 -26.46 -4.93
CA ASN A 400 17.06 -27.05 -4.99
C ASN A 400 17.08 -28.51 -4.50
N ALA A 401 16.31 -28.84 -3.46
CA ALA A 401 16.14 -30.22 -3.02
C ALA A 401 15.40 -31.05 -4.08
N ILE A 402 14.31 -30.55 -4.64
CA ILE A 402 13.51 -31.22 -5.68
C ILE A 402 14.33 -31.46 -6.95
N ALA A 403 15.13 -30.49 -7.37
CA ALA A 403 15.99 -30.60 -8.55
C ALA A 403 17.09 -31.68 -8.41
N GLN A 404 17.42 -32.08 -7.19
CA GLN A 404 18.28 -33.25 -6.95
C GLN A 404 17.46 -34.53 -7.15
N THR A 405 17.86 -35.35 -8.12
CA THR A 405 17.11 -36.54 -8.58
C THR A 405 17.99 -37.75 -8.77
N THR A 406 19.22 -37.74 -8.23
CA THR A 406 20.17 -38.82 -8.49
C THR A 406 19.86 -40.09 -7.69
N PHE A 407 19.17 -40.00 -6.53
CA PHE A 407 18.80 -41.18 -5.75
C PHE A 407 17.97 -42.17 -6.55
N THR A 408 18.25 -43.47 -6.42
CA THR A 408 17.74 -44.51 -7.32
C THR A 408 16.27 -44.87 -7.10
N ASP A 409 15.71 -44.62 -5.90
CA ASP A 409 14.31 -44.92 -5.63
C ASP A 409 13.39 -43.81 -6.16
N ALA A 410 12.76 -44.06 -7.31
CA ALA A 410 11.82 -43.12 -7.93
C ALA A 410 10.57 -42.86 -7.08
N GLY A 411 10.15 -43.82 -6.26
CA GLY A 411 9.04 -43.69 -5.33
C GLY A 411 9.35 -42.65 -4.24
N PHE A 412 10.55 -42.72 -3.66
CA PHE A 412 11.05 -41.74 -2.71
C PHE A 412 11.19 -40.36 -3.33
N LEU A 413 11.73 -40.25 -4.55
CA LEU A 413 11.85 -38.96 -5.23
C LEU A 413 10.49 -38.28 -5.42
N THR A 414 9.48 -39.06 -5.80
CA THR A 414 8.11 -38.56 -5.96
C THR A 414 7.49 -38.19 -4.61
N PHE A 415 7.59 -39.08 -3.61
CA PHE A 415 7.07 -38.87 -2.26
C PHE A 415 7.67 -37.62 -1.60
N SER A 416 8.99 -37.47 -1.65
CA SER A 416 9.69 -36.33 -1.05
C SER A 416 9.41 -35.02 -1.79
N GLU A 417 9.20 -35.03 -3.12
CA GLU A 417 8.77 -33.83 -3.84
C GLU A 417 7.38 -33.36 -3.38
N PHE A 418 6.41 -34.28 -3.31
CA PHE A 418 5.07 -33.96 -2.81
C PHE A 418 5.11 -33.48 -1.35
N GLY A 419 5.94 -34.12 -0.51
CA GLY A 419 6.14 -33.71 0.87
C GLY A 419 6.74 -32.31 0.99
N LEU A 420 7.77 -31.96 0.22
CA LEU A 420 8.36 -30.62 0.23
C LEU A 420 7.34 -29.55 -0.21
N LYS A 421 6.59 -29.80 -1.30
CA LYS A 421 5.52 -28.91 -1.77
C LYS A 421 4.42 -28.73 -0.72
N ARG A 422 4.01 -29.82 -0.05
CA ARG A 422 3.00 -29.76 1.03
C ARG A 422 3.53 -29.01 2.25
N SER A 423 4.78 -29.24 2.61
CA SER A 423 5.44 -28.55 3.72
C SER A 423 5.49 -27.04 3.47
N PHE A 424 5.80 -26.59 2.25
CA PHE A 424 5.78 -25.18 1.89
C PHE A 424 4.40 -24.54 2.14
N GLU A 425 3.33 -25.20 1.69
CA GLU A 425 1.95 -24.74 1.88
C GLU A 425 1.58 -24.66 3.37
N LEU A 426 1.99 -25.64 4.17
CA LEU A 426 1.77 -25.64 5.62
C LEU A 426 2.53 -24.50 6.32
N ILE A 427 3.78 -24.24 5.94
CA ILE A 427 4.57 -23.12 6.46
C ILE A 427 3.90 -21.79 6.11
N ARG A 428 3.40 -21.62 4.88
CA ARG A 428 2.69 -20.41 4.45
C ARG A 428 1.41 -20.15 5.26
N LEU A 429 0.74 -21.23 5.66
CA LEU A 429 -0.44 -21.18 6.54
C LEU A 429 -0.08 -21.08 8.03
N GLU A 430 1.20 -20.87 8.37
CA GLU A 430 1.73 -20.80 9.74
C GLU A 430 1.46 -22.08 10.56
N MET A 431 1.26 -23.21 9.88
CA MET A 431 1.11 -24.53 10.49
C MET A 431 2.47 -25.20 10.65
N PHE A 432 3.36 -24.58 11.43
CA PHE A 432 4.77 -24.95 11.51
C PHE A 432 5.00 -26.37 12.02
N GLU A 433 4.27 -26.80 13.05
CA GLU A 433 4.38 -28.14 13.61
C GLU A 433 3.98 -29.20 12.59
N ALA A 434 2.90 -28.97 11.85
CA ALA A 434 2.45 -29.87 10.80
C ALA A 434 3.47 -29.95 9.66
N ALA A 435 4.05 -28.82 9.25
CA ALA A 435 5.13 -28.79 8.27
C ALA A 435 6.36 -29.57 8.76
N TYR A 436 6.75 -29.36 10.02
CA TYR A 436 7.89 -30.03 10.65
C TYR A 436 7.71 -31.56 10.66
N MET A 437 6.52 -32.03 11.04
CA MET A 437 6.18 -33.45 11.00
C MET A 437 6.19 -33.98 9.56
N ASN A 438 5.77 -33.19 8.57
CA ASN A 438 5.81 -33.61 7.18
C ASN A 438 7.25 -33.77 6.64
N TYR A 439 8.19 -32.91 7.02
CA TYR A 439 9.62 -33.15 6.74
C TYR A 439 10.12 -34.44 7.38
N PHE A 440 9.72 -34.71 8.62
CA PHE A 440 10.13 -35.95 9.29
C PHE A 440 9.52 -37.20 8.68
N GLN A 441 8.33 -37.14 8.08
CA GLN A 441 7.79 -38.24 7.29
C GLN A 441 8.68 -38.55 6.08
N ILE A 442 9.23 -37.53 5.42
CA ILE A 442 10.20 -37.71 4.32
C ILE A 442 11.47 -38.40 4.83
N ILE A 443 12.01 -37.90 5.94
CA ILE A 443 13.24 -38.43 6.55
C ILE A 443 13.05 -39.88 7.02
N GLU A 444 11.95 -40.18 7.69
CA GLU A 444 11.64 -41.52 8.18
C GLU A 444 11.41 -42.50 7.02
N ASN A 445 10.76 -42.06 5.94
CA ASN A 445 10.63 -42.88 4.74
C ASN A 445 11.99 -43.22 4.11
N TYR A 446 12.90 -42.26 4.01
CA TYR A 446 14.27 -42.54 3.55
C TYR A 446 15.00 -43.53 4.47
N ASN A 447 14.86 -43.36 5.79
CA ASN A 447 15.50 -44.24 6.75
C ASN A 447 15.05 -45.69 6.57
N GLU A 448 13.77 -45.94 6.32
CA GLU A 448 13.27 -47.31 6.10
C GLU A 448 13.75 -47.92 4.76
N ILE A 449 14.06 -47.09 3.76
CA ILE A 449 14.60 -47.56 2.47
C ILE A 449 16.08 -47.95 2.61
N VAL A 450 16.87 -47.16 3.34
CA VAL A 450 18.34 -47.27 3.33
C VAL A 450 18.90 -48.02 4.54
N PHE A 451 18.20 -48.04 5.68
CA PHE A 451 18.62 -48.77 6.87
C PHE A 451 17.99 -50.16 6.90
N ASP A 452 18.80 -51.21 6.76
CA ASP A 452 18.34 -52.58 6.94
C ASP A 452 18.08 -52.82 8.44
N SER A 453 16.80 -52.86 8.81
CA SER A 453 16.41 -53.06 10.22
C SER A 453 16.66 -54.49 10.72
N ASN A 454 16.77 -55.48 9.84
CA ASN A 454 17.06 -56.87 10.20
C ASN A 454 18.56 -57.04 10.44
N ALA A 455 19.38 -56.61 9.49
CA ALA A 455 20.85 -56.68 9.58
C ALA A 455 21.46 -55.55 10.43
N LYS A 456 20.66 -54.54 10.78
CA LYS A 456 21.07 -53.32 11.51
C LYS A 456 22.27 -52.66 10.83
N SER A 457 22.17 -52.45 9.53
CA SER A 457 23.27 -52.00 8.69
C SER A 457 22.82 -51.00 7.63
N ILE A 458 23.79 -50.30 7.06
CA ILE A 458 23.62 -49.48 5.86
C ILE A 458 24.67 -49.85 4.83
N VAL A 459 24.47 -49.41 3.58
CA VAL A 459 25.51 -49.38 2.55
C VAL A 459 25.98 -47.94 2.41
N ASP A 460 27.28 -47.72 2.61
CA ASP A 460 27.90 -46.41 2.44
C ASP A 460 28.02 -46.00 0.95
N LEU A 461 28.61 -44.84 0.69
CA LEU A 461 28.78 -44.31 -0.67
C LEU A 461 29.77 -45.15 -1.51
N THR A 462 30.64 -45.92 -0.86
CA THR A 462 31.64 -46.78 -1.53
C THR A 462 31.09 -48.16 -1.88
N GLY A 463 29.84 -48.45 -1.48
CA GLY A 463 29.23 -49.78 -1.61
C GLY A 463 29.59 -50.73 -0.47
N THR A 464 30.22 -50.24 0.60
CA THR A 464 30.61 -51.05 1.76
C THR A 464 29.43 -51.16 2.73
N THR A 465 29.09 -52.37 3.12
CA THR A 465 28.11 -52.62 4.17
C THR A 465 28.71 -52.34 5.54
N ILE A 466 28.12 -51.39 6.26
CA ILE A 466 28.52 -51.03 7.63
C ILE A 466 27.42 -51.49 8.58
N HIS A 467 27.75 -52.47 9.43
CA HIS A 467 26.87 -52.93 10.50
C HIS A 467 26.96 -51.99 11.70
N ALA A 468 25.86 -51.74 12.39
CA ALA A 468 25.84 -50.92 13.59
C ALA A 468 26.59 -51.55 14.78
N LYS A 469 26.88 -52.84 14.69
CA LYS A 469 27.59 -53.63 15.70
C LYS A 469 28.54 -54.63 15.04
N THR A 470 29.77 -54.72 15.55
CA THR A 470 30.75 -55.74 15.20
C THR A 470 31.16 -56.50 16.46
N GLY A 471 30.90 -57.81 16.51
CA GLY A 471 31.11 -58.62 17.72
C GLY A 471 30.22 -58.14 18.88
N SER A 472 30.85 -57.68 19.97
CA SER A 472 30.17 -57.06 21.11
C SER A 472 30.06 -55.53 21.02
N THR A 473 30.77 -54.90 20.07
CA THR A 473 30.98 -53.45 20.02
C THR A 473 30.01 -52.76 19.06
N TYR A 474 29.32 -51.74 19.52
CA TYR A 474 28.52 -50.81 18.73
C TYR A 474 29.38 -49.62 18.31
N HIS A 475 29.25 -49.16 17.06
CA HIS A 475 30.06 -48.07 16.52
C HIS A 475 29.56 -46.66 16.85
N MET A 476 28.54 -46.56 17.70
CA MET A 476 28.04 -45.28 18.19
C MET A 476 27.71 -45.35 19.67
N THR A 477 27.97 -44.26 20.38
CA THR A 477 27.62 -44.10 21.80
C THR A 477 26.43 -43.16 21.94
N PHE A 478 25.44 -43.54 22.75
CA PHE A 478 24.27 -42.72 23.06
C PHE A 478 24.56 -41.76 24.21
N HIS A 479 24.14 -40.51 24.06
CA HIS A 479 24.22 -39.47 25.08
C HIS A 479 22.84 -38.91 25.37
N ALA A 480 22.46 -38.91 26.65
CA ALA A 480 21.22 -38.29 27.10
C ALA A 480 21.40 -36.78 27.28
N ASP A 481 20.54 -35.98 26.64
CA ASP A 481 20.44 -34.53 26.85
C ASP A 481 18.96 -34.15 26.78
N THR A 482 18.39 -33.87 27.95
CA THR A 482 16.97 -33.53 28.08
C THR A 482 16.63 -32.11 27.60
N VAL A 483 17.65 -31.24 27.48
CA VAL A 483 17.48 -29.84 27.09
C VAL A 483 17.54 -29.73 25.57
N ASN A 484 18.64 -30.17 24.97
CA ASN A 484 18.88 -29.99 23.53
C ASN A 484 18.52 -31.22 22.70
N GLY A 485 18.20 -32.35 23.34
CA GLY A 485 17.88 -33.60 22.66
C GLY A 485 19.00 -34.61 22.71
N ASN A 486 18.64 -35.85 22.99
CA ASN A 486 19.57 -36.98 22.98
C ASN A 486 20.26 -37.07 21.61
N TYR A 487 21.52 -37.48 21.61
CA TYR A 487 22.33 -37.59 20.39
C TYR A 487 23.23 -38.83 20.44
N LEU A 488 23.83 -39.17 19.30
CA LEU A 488 24.86 -40.20 19.22
C LEU A 488 26.18 -39.62 18.70
N GLU A 489 27.29 -40.19 19.14
CA GLU A 489 28.64 -39.90 18.64
C GLU A 489 29.28 -41.14 18.02
N LYS A 490 30.22 -40.93 17.08
CA LYS A 490 31.06 -41.99 16.49
C LYS A 490 32.12 -42.47 17.49
N LEU A 491 31.66 -43.15 18.53
CA LEU A 491 32.49 -43.71 19.57
C LEU A 491 32.07 -45.16 19.83
N ASP A 492 33.04 -46.07 19.77
CA ASP A 492 32.84 -47.49 20.04
C ASP A 492 32.41 -47.73 21.50
N THR A 493 31.36 -48.53 21.68
CA THR A 493 30.82 -48.87 23.01
C THR A 493 30.30 -50.29 23.08
N ASN A 494 30.21 -50.85 24.29
CA ASN A 494 29.55 -52.13 24.54
C ASN A 494 28.07 -51.98 24.93
N ALA A 495 27.57 -50.75 25.07
CA ALA A 495 26.18 -50.48 25.42
C ALA A 495 25.24 -50.71 24.23
N SER A 496 24.11 -51.40 24.47
CA SER A 496 23.12 -51.65 23.43
C SER A 496 22.38 -50.38 23.00
N LEU A 497 22.18 -50.20 21.69
CA LEU A 497 21.39 -49.11 21.13
C LEU A 497 19.96 -49.57 20.77
N GLN A 498 18.96 -48.72 21.06
CA GLN A 498 17.62 -48.85 20.49
C GLN A 498 17.58 -48.24 19.09
N TYR A 499 16.98 -48.92 18.12
CA TYR A 499 16.94 -48.47 16.71
C TYR A 499 15.67 -47.68 16.39
N ALA A 500 15.50 -46.55 17.09
CA ALA A 500 14.45 -45.56 16.80
C ALA A 500 14.93 -44.54 15.74
N THR A 501 14.07 -43.56 15.39
CA THR A 501 14.36 -42.50 14.40
C THR A 501 15.72 -41.84 14.62
N LEU A 502 16.06 -41.48 15.87
CA LEU A 502 17.36 -40.87 16.22
C LEU A 502 18.51 -41.76 15.78
N THR A 503 18.52 -43.02 16.22
CA THR A 503 19.62 -43.95 15.93
C THR A 503 19.75 -44.24 14.44
N LYS A 504 18.64 -44.49 13.73
CA LYS A 504 18.67 -44.74 12.28
C LYS A 504 19.23 -43.54 11.53
N LEU A 505 18.70 -42.35 11.81
CA LEU A 505 19.12 -41.10 11.17
C LEU A 505 20.59 -40.76 11.48
N SER A 506 21.00 -40.83 12.74
CA SER A 506 22.39 -40.58 13.15
C SER A 506 23.35 -41.58 12.50
N PHE A 507 22.98 -42.86 12.40
CA PHE A 507 23.81 -43.88 11.76
C PHE A 507 23.96 -43.63 10.26
N ILE A 508 22.87 -43.31 9.56
CA ILE A 508 22.89 -42.90 8.14
C ILE A 508 23.78 -41.67 7.96
N MET A 509 23.61 -40.64 8.79
CA MET A 509 24.42 -39.41 8.67
C MET A 509 25.91 -39.68 8.92
N ALA A 510 26.23 -40.47 9.95
CA ALA A 510 27.60 -40.73 10.35
C ALA A 510 28.38 -41.59 9.35
N PHE A 511 27.73 -42.63 8.80
CA PHE A 511 28.42 -43.68 8.04
C PHE A 511 28.08 -43.67 6.55
N LYS A 512 26.85 -43.31 6.15
CA LYS A 512 26.55 -43.08 4.73
C LYS A 512 27.10 -41.74 4.30
N PHE A 513 26.77 -40.67 5.01
CA PHE A 513 27.12 -39.30 4.59
C PHE A 513 28.35 -38.70 5.29
N SER A 514 29.09 -39.53 6.04
CA SER A 514 30.35 -39.15 6.70
C SER A 514 30.28 -37.88 7.56
N LYS A 515 29.12 -37.57 8.16
CA LYS A 515 28.92 -36.38 9.01
C LYS A 515 29.64 -36.54 10.35
N ASP A 516 30.12 -35.42 10.91
CA ASP A 516 30.86 -35.38 12.17
C ASP A 516 29.94 -35.35 13.40
N ASP A 517 30.52 -35.50 14.60
CA ASP A 517 29.74 -35.54 15.84
C ASP A 517 29.02 -34.21 16.14
N THR A 518 29.55 -33.08 15.66
CA THR A 518 28.88 -31.78 15.73
C THR A 518 27.54 -31.83 14.97
N TYR A 519 27.54 -32.39 13.77
CA TYR A 519 26.32 -32.58 12.99
C TYR A 519 25.36 -33.58 13.64
N LEU A 520 25.87 -34.65 14.25
CA LEU A 520 25.04 -35.64 14.93
C LEU A 520 24.33 -35.08 16.17
N ARG A 521 24.97 -34.17 16.90
CA ARG A 521 24.33 -33.41 17.99
C ARG A 521 23.14 -32.59 17.49
N LYS A 522 23.31 -31.91 16.35
CA LYS A 522 22.24 -31.17 15.69
C LYS A 522 21.08 -32.06 15.26
N VAL A 523 21.36 -33.25 14.73
CA VAL A 523 20.33 -34.27 14.43
C VAL A 523 19.55 -34.64 15.70
N GLY A 524 20.23 -34.81 16.83
CA GLY A 524 19.60 -35.03 18.13
C GLY A 524 18.57 -33.96 18.50
N THR A 525 18.91 -32.69 18.28
CA THR A 525 18.00 -31.56 18.49
C THR A 525 16.79 -31.59 17.58
N LEU A 526 16.98 -31.85 16.28
CA LEU A 526 15.86 -31.94 15.33
C LEU A 526 14.90 -33.08 15.70
N VAL A 527 15.44 -34.24 16.11
CA VAL A 527 14.61 -35.38 16.54
C VAL A 527 13.88 -35.08 17.85
N LYS A 528 14.50 -34.34 18.78
CA LYS A 528 13.81 -33.87 19.99
C LYS A 528 12.62 -32.99 19.64
N ILE A 529 12.79 -31.99 18.77
CA ILE A 529 11.69 -31.12 18.32
C ILE A 529 10.54 -31.96 17.75
N ARG A 530 10.85 -32.92 16.87
CA ARG A 530 9.86 -33.84 16.30
C ARG A 530 9.13 -34.64 17.38
N ASN A 531 9.85 -35.18 18.36
CA ASN A 531 9.23 -35.97 19.41
C ASN A 531 8.35 -35.13 20.34
N ASP A 532 8.80 -33.92 20.69
CA ASP A 532 8.02 -32.99 21.49
C ASP A 532 6.70 -32.65 20.77
N ILE A 533 6.75 -32.35 19.46
CA ILE A 533 5.55 -32.11 18.62
C ILE A 533 4.66 -33.35 18.57
N ALA A 534 5.23 -34.54 18.33
CA ALA A 534 4.46 -35.78 18.23
C ALA A 534 3.73 -36.14 19.54
N HIS A 535 4.32 -35.83 20.70
CA HIS A 535 3.77 -36.18 22.01
C HIS A 535 2.88 -35.09 22.61
N THR A 536 3.18 -33.82 22.35
CA THR A 536 2.52 -32.68 23.00
C THR A 536 1.77 -31.76 22.03
N GLY A 537 1.92 -31.99 20.73
CA GLY A 537 1.36 -31.15 19.66
C GLY A 537 2.16 -29.89 19.36
N THR A 538 3.17 -29.53 20.17
CA THR A 538 3.97 -28.31 20.01
C THR A 538 5.42 -28.54 20.45
N SER A 539 6.32 -27.61 20.13
CA SER A 539 7.66 -27.59 20.73
C SER A 539 8.15 -26.16 20.91
N ALA A 540 8.63 -25.83 22.11
CA ALA A 540 9.24 -24.53 22.39
C ALA A 540 10.59 -24.31 21.68
N LEU A 541 11.18 -25.38 21.14
CA LEU A 541 12.42 -25.35 20.38
C LEU A 541 12.19 -25.13 18.87
N LEU A 542 10.93 -25.16 18.41
CA LEU A 542 10.61 -24.98 17.00
C LEU A 542 10.73 -23.51 16.59
N ASP A 543 11.58 -23.25 15.62
CA ASP A 543 11.74 -21.97 14.94
C ASP A 543 11.92 -22.16 13.42
N VAL A 544 11.91 -21.04 12.68
CA VAL A 544 12.08 -21.06 11.23
C VAL A 544 13.45 -21.60 10.79
N SER A 545 14.49 -21.41 11.61
CA SER A 545 15.84 -21.90 11.31
C SER A 545 15.90 -23.42 11.24
N ASN A 546 15.07 -24.12 12.01
CA ASN A 546 15.03 -25.59 11.98
C ASN A 546 14.56 -26.14 10.62
N PHE A 547 13.75 -25.40 9.85
CA PHE A 547 13.40 -25.80 8.48
C PHE A 547 14.61 -25.72 7.55
N PHE A 548 15.45 -24.69 7.71
CA PHE A 548 16.71 -24.58 6.97
C PHE A 548 17.73 -25.65 7.35
N ASP A 549 17.53 -26.34 8.47
CA ASP A 549 18.34 -27.48 8.89
C ASP A 549 17.86 -28.82 8.33
N LEU A 550 16.54 -28.99 8.17
CA LEU A 550 15.92 -30.19 7.62
C LEU A 550 15.99 -30.28 6.10
N ILE A 551 15.86 -29.16 5.38
CA ILE A 551 15.88 -29.16 3.92
C ILE A 551 17.22 -29.69 3.35
N PRO A 552 18.40 -29.31 3.88
CA PRO A 552 19.67 -29.89 3.47
C PRO A 552 19.77 -31.41 3.69
N ILE A 553 19.18 -31.94 4.76
CA ILE A 553 19.10 -33.40 5.00
C ILE A 553 18.35 -34.07 3.85
N ILE A 554 17.19 -33.53 3.48
CA ILE A 554 16.36 -34.09 2.40
C ILE A 554 17.05 -33.93 1.04
N HIS A 555 17.73 -32.81 0.81
CA HIS A 555 18.56 -32.64 -0.39
C HIS A 555 19.64 -33.72 -0.49
N LEU A 556 20.34 -34.04 0.61
CA LEU A 556 21.31 -35.14 0.66
C LEU A 556 20.65 -36.50 0.36
N PHE A 557 19.46 -36.75 0.92
CA PHE A 557 18.72 -38.01 0.72
C PHE A 557 18.25 -38.21 -0.72
N ARG A 558 17.98 -37.13 -1.43
CA ARG A 558 17.63 -37.18 -2.85
C ARG A 558 18.85 -37.37 -3.76
N ALA A 559 20.06 -37.38 -3.21
CA ALA A 559 21.28 -37.64 -3.96
C ALA A 559 21.67 -39.13 -3.93
N ASN A 560 22.14 -39.67 -5.07
CA ASN A 560 23.03 -40.83 -5.07
C ASN A 560 24.43 -40.28 -4.87
N MET A 561 24.86 -40.25 -3.62
CA MET A 561 26.29 -40.14 -3.36
C MET A 561 26.80 -41.52 -3.00
#